data_AF-A5N928-F1
#
_entry.id   AF-A5N928-F1
#
_cell.length_a   1.000
_cell.length_b   1.000
_cell.length_c   1.000
_cell.angle_alpha   90.00
_cell.angle_beta   90.00
_cell.angle_gamma   90.00
#
_symmetry.space_group_name_H-M   'P 1'
#
loop_
_entity.id
_entity.type
_entity.pdbx_description
1 polymer ?
#
loop_
_entity_poly.entity_id
_entity_poly.type
_entity_poly.pdbx_seq_one_letter_code
_entity_poly.pdbx_strand_id
1 'polypeptide(L)'
;MNNISCKVIKDLLPLYHDKVCSDDSKKIVEEHLTFCEDCQRELKNIDTEIKIAFKNNTMDRKDTNVIKNISKLWKKSKVKSFIKGLIYATLFFAFAAGIYIGLFRWNIINVSTDVIKITDVCRLSDGRIAYHVKLIDGYILNQCNFNTDKKGNFYVKPVRSVIKQKQKKDTLAGLADMYYDFNPKEKQSKALYWGTYKDNILIWKEDMPLPKASQEVEDMFNIRD
;
A
#
# COMPACT_ATOMS: atom_id res chain seq x y z
N MET A 1 -39.08 73.41 40.36
CA MET A 1 -38.24 73.05 39.19
C MET A 1 -36.87 72.69 39.73
N ASN A 2 -36.54 71.40 39.75
CA ASN A 2 -35.28 70.91 40.31
C ASN A 2 -34.14 71.31 39.38
N ASN A 3 -33.32 72.26 39.82
CA ASN A 3 -32.21 72.79 39.04
C ASN A 3 -31.03 71.80 39.13
N ILE A 4 -31.13 70.67 38.41
CA ILE A 4 -30.07 69.66 38.36
C ILE A 4 -28.93 70.21 37.50
N SER A 5 -27.73 70.21 38.07
CA SER A 5 -26.56 70.80 37.40
C SER A 5 -26.20 70.04 36.12
N CYS A 6 -25.69 70.76 35.13
CA CYS A 6 -25.20 70.16 33.88
C CYS A 6 -24.14 69.08 34.12
N LYS A 7 -23.38 69.14 35.22
CA LYS A 7 -22.39 68.10 35.58
C LYS A 7 -23.05 66.75 35.81
N VAL A 8 -24.10 66.72 36.63
CA VAL A 8 -24.88 65.51 36.91
C VAL A 8 -25.53 64.98 35.63
N ILE A 9 -26.02 65.87 34.77
CA ILE A 9 -26.60 65.46 33.49
C ILE A 9 -25.55 64.84 32.57
N LYS A 10 -24.37 65.46 32.45
CA LYS A 10 -23.24 64.92 31.67
C LYS A 10 -22.79 63.55 32.16
N ASP A 11 -22.78 63.31 33.47
CA ASP A 11 -22.46 61.99 34.05
C ASP A 11 -23.52 60.93 33.67
N LEU A 12 -24.77 61.34 33.48
CA LEU A 12 -25.87 60.48 33.07
C LEU A 12 -25.98 60.29 31.55
N LEU A 13 -25.40 61.16 30.72
CA LEU A 13 -25.53 61.11 29.26
C LEU A 13 -25.09 59.77 28.63
N PRO A 14 -23.97 59.13 29.03
CA PRO A 14 -23.60 57.82 28.50
C PRO A 14 -24.64 56.74 28.84
N LEU A 15 -25.14 56.73 30.08
CA LEU A 15 -26.15 55.77 30.53
C LEU A 15 -27.51 55.99 29.85
N TYR A 16 -27.86 57.25 29.61
CA TYR A 16 -29.04 57.65 28.86
C TYR A 16 -28.94 57.24 27.39
N HIS A 17 -27.79 57.49 26.75
CA HIS A 17 -27.51 57.09 25.38
C HIS A 17 -27.62 55.56 25.22
N ASP A 18 -27.04 54.81 26.16
CA ASP A 18 -27.06 53.35 26.16
C ASP A 18 -28.43 52.76 26.60
N LYS A 19 -29.38 53.63 26.99
CA LYS A 19 -30.75 53.28 27.44
C LYS A 19 -30.77 52.33 28.64
N VAL A 20 -29.77 52.45 29.52
CA VAL A 20 -29.64 51.64 30.74
C VAL A 20 -29.96 52.41 32.03
N CYS A 21 -30.30 53.69 31.92
CA CYS A 21 -30.77 54.49 33.06
C CYS A 21 -32.22 54.14 33.44
N SER A 22 -32.57 54.33 34.72
CA SER A 22 -33.95 54.19 35.18
C SER A 22 -34.89 55.20 34.52
N ASP A 23 -36.20 54.92 34.48
CA ASP A 23 -37.20 55.83 33.91
C ASP A 23 -37.21 57.21 34.60
N ASP A 24 -36.93 57.26 35.91
CA ASP A 24 -36.84 58.51 36.67
C ASP A 24 -35.62 59.32 36.24
N SER A 25 -34.45 58.68 36.10
CA SER A 25 -33.23 59.33 35.59
C SER A 25 -33.40 59.79 34.14
N LYS A 26 -34.13 59.01 33.34
CA LYS A 26 -34.40 59.33 31.94
C LYS A 26 -35.21 60.62 31.79
N LYS A 27 -36.32 60.74 32.54
CA LYS A 27 -37.16 61.95 32.52
C LYS A 27 -36.38 63.20 32.90
N ILE A 28 -35.53 63.09 33.92
CA ILE A 28 -34.65 64.19 34.36
C ILE A 28 -33.71 64.65 33.24
N VAL A 29 -33.10 63.71 32.52
CA VAL A 29 -32.19 64.02 31.41
C VAL A 29 -32.96 64.64 30.25
N GLU A 30 -34.11 64.09 29.87
CA GLU A 30 -34.98 64.63 28.80
C GLU A 30 -35.45 66.05 29.11
N GLU A 31 -35.92 66.30 30.32
CA GLU A 31 -36.32 67.64 30.77
C GLU A 31 -35.16 68.63 30.69
N HIS A 32 -33.95 68.24 31.10
CA HIS A 32 -32.79 69.14 31.04
C HIS A 32 -32.33 69.39 29.59
N LEU A 33 -32.39 68.38 28.73
CA LEU A 33 -32.00 68.49 27.33
C LEU A 33 -32.92 69.42 26.54
N THR A 34 -34.17 69.67 26.97
CA THR A 34 -35.04 70.63 26.27
C THR A 34 -34.56 72.08 26.37
N PHE A 35 -33.80 72.44 27.42
CA PHE A 35 -33.38 73.82 27.67
C PHE A 35 -31.85 74.04 27.68
N CYS A 36 -31.03 72.98 27.65
CA CYS A 36 -29.56 73.09 27.71
C CYS A 36 -28.87 72.63 26.41
N GLU A 37 -28.41 73.58 25.60
CA GLU A 37 -27.69 73.31 24.35
C GLU A 37 -26.34 72.61 24.56
N ASP A 38 -25.64 72.90 25.66
CA ASP A 38 -24.34 72.30 25.96
C ASP A 38 -24.49 70.79 26.21
N CYS A 39 -25.49 70.37 26.98
CA CYS A 39 -25.77 68.95 27.23
C CYS A 39 -26.25 68.24 25.95
N GLN A 40 -26.98 68.92 25.07
CA GLN A 40 -27.33 68.36 23.74
C GLN A 40 -26.09 68.13 22.86
N ARG A 41 -25.11 69.04 22.91
CA ARG A 41 -23.86 68.93 22.14
C ARG A 41 -23.02 67.75 22.62
N GLU A 42 -22.89 67.58 23.94
CA GLU A 42 -22.19 66.44 24.52
C GLU A 42 -22.82 65.11 24.13
N LEU A 43 -24.16 65.01 24.14
CA LEU A 43 -24.85 63.81 23.70
C LEU A 43 -24.54 63.48 22.21
N LYS A 44 -24.48 64.49 21.34
CA LYS A 44 -24.09 64.31 19.92
C LYS A 44 -22.62 63.92 19.76
N ASN A 45 -21.73 64.38 20.64
CA ASN A 45 -20.32 63.99 20.62
C ASN A 45 -20.17 62.50 20.94
N ILE A 46 -20.89 62.00 21.96
CA ILE A 46 -20.94 60.57 22.32
C ILE A 46 -21.38 59.71 21.12
N ASP A 47 -22.46 60.11 20.43
CA ASP A 47 -22.94 59.46 19.19
C ASP A 47 -21.86 59.40 18.09
N THR A 48 -21.06 60.46 17.96
CA THR A 48 -20.08 60.63 16.89
C THR A 48 -18.81 59.81 17.15
N GLU A 49 -18.31 59.81 18.38
CA GLU A 49 -17.15 59.01 18.80
C GLU A 49 -17.38 57.51 18.60
N ILE A 50 -18.57 57.03 18.96
CA ILE A 50 -18.96 55.62 18.79
C ILE A 50 -19.02 55.26 17.30
N LYS A 51 -19.62 56.11 16.44
CA LYS A 51 -19.66 55.87 14.98
C LYS A 51 -18.27 55.80 14.36
N ILE A 52 -17.32 56.60 14.83
CA ILE A 52 -15.93 56.56 14.37
C ILE A 52 -15.25 55.25 14.81
N ALA A 53 -15.46 54.82 16.06
CA ALA A 53 -14.92 53.56 16.57
C ALA A 53 -15.45 52.32 15.81
N PHE A 54 -16.75 52.30 15.48
CA PHE A 54 -17.33 51.24 14.66
C PHE A 54 -16.82 51.26 13.21
N LYS A 55 -16.69 52.43 12.60
CA LYS A 55 -16.14 52.58 11.24
C LYS A 55 -14.69 52.06 11.17
N ASN A 56 -13.88 52.31 12.18
CA ASN A 56 -12.51 51.83 12.26
C ASN A 56 -12.43 50.30 12.47
N ASN A 57 -13.32 49.71 13.29
CA ASN A 57 -13.42 48.25 13.45
C ASN A 57 -13.91 47.51 12.19
N THR A 58 -14.66 48.16 11.29
CA THR A 58 -15.08 47.50 10.03
C THR A 58 -13.95 47.40 8.98
N MET A 59 -12.81 48.07 9.19
CA MET A 59 -11.64 47.95 8.32
C MET A 59 -10.82 46.66 8.56
N ASP A 60 -11.19 45.86 9.58
CA ASP A 60 -10.55 44.57 9.95
C ASP A 60 -10.85 43.40 8.97
N ARG A 61 -11.46 43.70 7.82
CA ARG A 61 -11.59 42.75 6.70
C ARG A 61 -10.23 42.34 6.11
N LYS A 62 -9.17 43.12 6.32
CA LYS A 62 -7.81 42.73 5.92
C LYS A 62 -7.27 41.61 6.82
N ASP A 63 -7.50 41.68 8.12
CA ASP A 63 -6.96 40.71 9.08
C ASP A 63 -7.62 39.33 8.94
N THR A 64 -8.94 39.29 8.72
CA THR A 64 -9.64 38.02 8.45
C THR A 64 -9.18 37.36 7.14
N ASN A 65 -8.83 38.13 6.10
CA ASN A 65 -8.30 37.60 4.85
C ASN A 65 -6.85 37.13 4.97
N VAL A 66 -6.02 37.83 5.76
CA VAL A 66 -4.64 37.42 6.07
C VAL A 66 -4.65 36.10 6.86
N ILE A 67 -5.47 35.98 7.91
CA ILE A 67 -5.61 34.74 8.70
C ILE A 67 -6.15 33.58 7.84
N LYS A 68 -7.13 33.85 6.96
CA LYS A 68 -7.63 32.84 6.00
C LYS A 68 -6.57 32.41 4.99
N ASN A 69 -5.69 33.31 4.55
CA ASN A 69 -4.59 32.96 3.64
C ASN A 69 -3.50 32.15 4.33
N ILE A 70 -3.11 32.51 5.56
CA ILE A 70 -2.13 31.77 6.36
C ILE A 70 -2.64 30.34 6.64
N SER A 71 -3.91 30.19 7.05
CA SER A 71 -4.51 28.87 7.29
C SER A 71 -4.59 28.01 6.02
N LYS A 72 -4.88 28.61 4.86
CA LYS A 72 -4.82 27.89 3.56
C LYS A 72 -3.40 27.44 3.22
N LEU A 73 -2.39 28.26 3.47
CA LEU A 73 -0.97 27.90 3.26
C LEU A 73 -0.55 26.75 4.19
N TRP A 74 -0.96 26.79 5.45
CA TRP A 74 -0.69 25.73 6.42
C TRP A 74 -1.38 24.43 6.04
N LYS A 75 -2.65 24.48 5.61
CA LYS A 75 -3.36 23.31 5.07
C LYS A 75 -2.66 22.74 3.83
N LYS A 76 -2.27 23.60 2.88
CA LYS A 76 -1.51 23.19 1.68
C LYS A 76 -0.14 22.58 2.04
N SER A 77 0.57 23.15 3.02
CA SER A 77 1.86 22.63 3.49
C SER A 77 1.73 21.28 4.19
N LYS A 78 0.70 21.12 5.04
CA LYS A 78 0.38 19.84 5.67
C LYS A 78 0.01 18.76 4.64
N VAL A 79 -0.81 19.10 3.65
CA VAL A 79 -1.15 18.17 2.55
C VAL A 79 0.09 17.79 1.74
N LYS A 80 0.98 18.74 1.41
CA LYS A 80 2.25 18.43 0.73
C LYS A 80 3.13 17.47 1.55
N SER A 81 3.21 17.69 2.86
CA SER A 81 3.99 16.82 3.76
C SER A 81 3.37 15.42 3.86
N PHE A 82 2.04 15.35 3.91
CA PHE A 82 1.30 14.08 3.89
C PHE A 82 1.51 13.31 2.58
N ILE A 83 1.42 13.97 1.42
CA ILE A 83 1.67 13.34 0.11
C ILE A 83 3.10 12.81 0.03
N LYS A 84 4.10 13.58 0.50
CA LYS A 84 5.49 13.10 0.57
C LYS A 84 5.60 11.85 1.44
N GLY A 85 4.99 11.86 2.63
CA GLY A 85 4.93 10.69 3.51
C GLY A 85 4.29 9.48 2.84
N LEU A 86 3.18 9.67 2.12
CA LEU A 86 2.49 8.62 1.37
C LEU A 86 3.38 8.04 0.26
N ILE A 87 4.11 8.88 -0.48
CA ILE A 87 5.04 8.43 -1.52
C ILE A 87 6.15 7.57 -0.90
N TYR A 88 6.78 8.03 0.18
CA TYR A 88 7.84 7.26 0.84
C TYR A 88 7.33 5.95 1.44
N ALA A 89 6.15 5.97 2.08
CA ALA A 89 5.53 4.75 2.60
C ALA A 89 5.22 3.76 1.48
N THR A 90 4.64 4.23 0.38
CA THR A 90 4.33 3.38 -0.79
C THR A 90 5.60 2.77 -1.37
N LEU A 91 6.66 3.57 -1.54
CA LEU A 91 7.94 3.09 -2.04
C LEU A 91 8.56 2.04 -1.11
N PHE A 92 8.49 2.26 0.20
CA PHE A 92 8.98 1.31 1.19
C PHE A 92 8.22 -0.03 1.13
N PHE A 93 6.89 0.00 1.10
CA PHE A 93 6.09 -1.22 0.99
C PHE A 93 6.31 -1.94 -0.35
N ALA A 94 6.41 -1.21 -1.45
CA ALA A 94 6.74 -1.79 -2.75
C ALA A 94 8.12 -2.46 -2.75
N PHE A 95 9.12 -1.83 -2.13
CA PHE A 95 10.46 -2.39 -1.98
C PHE A 95 10.44 -3.66 -1.10
N ALA A 96 9.77 -3.62 0.06
CA ALA A 96 9.63 -4.78 0.94
C ALA A 96 8.89 -5.94 0.25
N ALA A 97 7.83 -5.65 -0.51
CA ALA A 97 7.12 -6.65 -1.31
C ALA A 97 8.01 -7.24 -2.41
N GLY A 98 8.82 -6.41 -3.09
CA GLY A 98 9.78 -6.86 -4.08
C GLY A 98 10.83 -7.82 -3.50
N ILE A 99 11.40 -7.48 -2.34
CA ILE A 99 12.31 -8.37 -1.60
C ILE A 99 11.61 -9.68 -1.26
N TYR A 100 10.40 -9.62 -0.70
CA TYR A 100 9.65 -10.81 -0.34
C TYR A 100 9.39 -11.73 -1.55
N ILE A 101 8.96 -11.16 -2.68
CA ILE A 101 8.72 -11.92 -3.92
C ILE A 101 10.03 -12.53 -4.42
N GLY A 102 11.12 -11.77 -4.46
CA GLY A 102 12.42 -12.24 -4.91
C GLY A 102 12.97 -13.38 -4.04
N LEU A 103 12.82 -13.28 -2.72
CA LEU A 103 13.34 -14.28 -1.80
C LEU A 103 12.50 -15.56 -1.76
N PHE A 104 11.17 -15.44 -1.72
CA PHE A 104 10.29 -16.58 -1.41
C PHE A 104 9.54 -17.15 -2.61
N ARG A 105 9.30 -16.36 -3.66
CA ARG A 105 8.44 -16.77 -4.79
C ARG A 105 9.19 -16.97 -6.10
N TRP A 106 10.26 -16.22 -6.32
CA TRP A 106 10.97 -16.28 -7.60
C TRP A 106 11.92 -17.47 -7.66
N ASN A 107 11.58 -18.48 -8.46
CA ASN A 107 12.37 -19.71 -8.57
C ASN A 107 13.58 -19.55 -9.50
N ILE A 108 14.71 -19.10 -8.96
CA ILE A 108 15.95 -18.84 -9.72
C ILE A 108 17.15 -19.69 -9.30
N ILE A 109 17.07 -20.38 -8.15
CA ILE A 109 18.15 -21.22 -7.65
C ILE A 109 17.97 -22.63 -8.19
N ASN A 110 19.00 -23.15 -8.87
CA ASN A 110 18.99 -24.54 -9.34
C ASN A 110 19.04 -25.51 -8.14
N VAL A 111 18.25 -26.57 -8.20
CA VAL A 111 18.35 -27.67 -7.24
C VAL A 111 19.49 -28.57 -7.65
N SER A 112 20.41 -28.80 -6.72
CA SER A 112 21.57 -29.68 -6.89
C SER A 112 21.13 -31.14 -6.96
N THR A 113 21.87 -31.97 -7.69
CA THR A 113 21.50 -33.38 -7.91
C THR A 113 21.74 -34.28 -6.69
N ASP A 114 22.57 -33.85 -5.75
CA ASP A 114 22.83 -34.52 -4.46
C ASP A 114 21.57 -34.79 -3.63
N VAL A 115 20.54 -33.95 -3.80
CA VAL A 115 19.25 -34.09 -3.10
C VAL A 115 18.16 -34.73 -3.97
N ILE A 116 18.50 -35.22 -5.17
CA ILE A 116 17.55 -35.78 -6.13
C ILE A 116 17.79 -37.28 -6.27
N LYS A 117 16.74 -38.06 -6.06
CA LYS A 117 16.74 -39.50 -6.29
C LYS A 117 15.82 -39.83 -7.46
N ILE A 118 16.43 -40.36 -8.53
CA ILE A 118 15.70 -40.92 -9.67
C ILE A 118 15.54 -42.42 -9.43
N THR A 119 14.31 -42.92 -9.56
CA THR A 119 13.98 -44.34 -9.42
C THR A 119 13.03 -44.78 -10.51
N ASP A 120 12.88 -46.09 -10.67
CA ASP A 120 11.88 -46.71 -11.54
C ASP A 120 11.87 -46.17 -12.98
N VAL A 121 13.05 -46.08 -13.59
CA VAL A 121 13.18 -45.67 -14.99
C VAL A 121 12.81 -46.84 -15.88
N CYS A 122 11.74 -46.71 -16.65
CA CYS A 122 11.23 -47.76 -17.52
C CYS A 122 10.70 -47.20 -18.85
N ARG A 123 10.50 -48.10 -19.81
CA ARG A 123 9.91 -47.79 -21.11
C ARG A 123 8.46 -48.26 -21.14
N LEU A 124 7.56 -47.32 -21.43
CA LEU A 124 6.14 -47.57 -21.66
C LEU A 124 5.91 -48.26 -23.00
N SER A 125 4.75 -48.91 -23.14
CA SER A 125 4.33 -49.67 -24.32
C SER A 125 4.26 -48.82 -25.59
N ASP A 126 3.95 -47.53 -25.48
CA ASP A 126 3.93 -46.55 -26.57
C ASP A 126 5.32 -45.97 -26.93
N GLY A 127 6.36 -46.33 -26.17
CA GLY A 127 7.74 -45.91 -26.35
C GLY A 127 8.14 -44.65 -25.58
N ARG A 128 7.25 -44.04 -24.79
CA ARG A 128 7.62 -43.01 -23.80
C ARG A 128 8.51 -43.61 -22.70
N ILE A 129 9.29 -42.74 -22.07
CA ILE A 129 10.14 -43.08 -20.93
C ILE A 129 9.47 -42.55 -19.67
N ALA A 130 9.11 -43.45 -18.76
CA ALA A 130 8.58 -43.12 -17.44
C ALA A 130 9.68 -43.22 -16.38
N TYR A 131 9.65 -42.32 -15.40
CA TYR A 131 10.60 -42.31 -14.30
C TYR A 131 10.02 -41.58 -13.09
N HIS A 132 10.44 -42.01 -11.90
CA HIS A 132 10.04 -41.38 -10.65
C HIS A 132 11.15 -40.47 -10.13
N VAL A 133 10.77 -39.27 -9.68
CA VAL A 133 11.68 -38.29 -9.10
C VAL A 133 11.26 -38.02 -7.66
N LYS A 134 12.21 -38.16 -6.73
CA LYS A 134 12.03 -37.84 -5.31
C LYS A 134 13.15 -36.94 -4.79
N LEU A 135 12.79 -35.82 -4.19
CA LEU A 135 13.73 -34.94 -3.50
C LEU A 135 13.79 -35.31 -2.02
N ILE A 136 15.00 -35.52 -1.50
CA ILE A 136 15.23 -36.06 -0.15
C ILE A 136 15.56 -34.98 0.88
N ASP A 137 15.57 -33.70 0.48
CA ASP A 137 15.91 -32.57 1.36
C ASP A 137 14.71 -31.98 2.11
N GLY A 138 13.49 -32.48 1.87
CA GLY A 138 12.27 -32.08 2.59
C GLY A 138 11.74 -30.70 2.20
N TYR A 139 12.17 -30.14 1.07
CA TYR A 139 11.68 -28.86 0.54
C TYR A 139 10.81 -29.07 -0.71
N ILE A 140 9.85 -28.17 -0.91
CA ILE A 140 8.98 -28.23 -2.10
C ILE A 140 9.75 -27.93 -3.37
N LEU A 141 9.29 -28.46 -4.49
CA LEU A 141 9.70 -28.06 -5.83
C LEU A 141 8.44 -27.63 -6.59
N ASN A 142 8.42 -26.42 -7.12
CA ASN A 142 7.22 -25.90 -7.81
C ASN A 142 7.44 -25.64 -9.30
N GLN A 143 8.71 -25.69 -9.75
CA GLN A 143 9.04 -25.35 -11.12
C GLN A 143 10.26 -26.14 -11.62
N CYS A 144 10.15 -26.60 -12.85
CA CYS A 144 11.26 -27.08 -13.64
C CYS A 144 11.34 -26.26 -14.93
N ASN A 145 12.55 -25.87 -15.32
CA ASN A 145 12.82 -25.25 -16.61
C ASN A 145 13.33 -26.32 -17.58
N PHE A 146 13.00 -26.18 -18.86
CA PHE A 146 13.38 -27.15 -19.88
C PHE A 146 14.37 -26.53 -20.85
N ASN A 147 15.41 -27.27 -21.21
CA ASN A 147 16.37 -26.82 -22.22
C ASN A 147 16.87 -27.99 -23.06
N THR A 148 17.14 -27.71 -24.34
CA THR A 148 17.81 -28.65 -25.23
C THR A 148 19.17 -28.07 -25.62
N ASP A 149 20.23 -28.88 -25.58
CA ASP A 149 21.55 -28.46 -26.07
C ASP A 149 21.70 -28.64 -27.59
N LYS A 150 22.79 -28.13 -28.15
CA LYS A 150 23.09 -28.24 -29.59
C LYS A 150 23.31 -29.68 -30.07
N LYS A 151 23.53 -30.63 -29.16
CA LYS A 151 23.72 -32.06 -29.47
C LYS A 151 22.39 -32.83 -29.46
N GLY A 152 21.28 -32.17 -29.10
CA GLY A 152 19.96 -32.78 -28.97
C GLY A 152 19.71 -33.46 -27.63
N ASN A 153 20.48 -33.14 -26.58
CA ASN A 153 20.20 -33.63 -25.23
C ASN A 153 19.19 -32.70 -24.55
N PHE A 154 18.18 -33.29 -23.92
CA PHE A 154 17.14 -32.60 -23.20
C PHE A 154 17.43 -32.58 -21.69
N TYR A 155 17.24 -31.42 -21.06
CA TYR A 155 17.52 -31.20 -19.64
C TYR A 155 16.27 -30.67 -18.96
N VAL A 156 15.86 -31.35 -17.88
CA VAL A 156 14.86 -30.88 -16.94
C VAL A 156 15.59 -30.26 -15.75
N LYS A 157 15.51 -28.94 -15.61
CA LYS A 157 16.24 -28.15 -14.61
C LYS A 157 15.32 -27.76 -13.45
N PRO A 158 15.37 -28.46 -12.32
CA PRO A 158 14.59 -28.07 -11.14
C PRO A 158 15.09 -26.74 -10.58
N VAL A 159 14.17 -25.80 -10.33
CA VAL A 159 14.49 -24.49 -9.75
C VAL A 159 13.60 -24.19 -8.54
N ARG A 160 14.16 -23.47 -7.58
CA ARG A 160 13.50 -23.06 -6.34
C ARG A 160 13.78 -21.60 -6.01
N SER A 161 12.95 -21.06 -5.13
CA SER A 161 13.17 -19.74 -4.55
C SER A 161 14.42 -19.72 -3.66
N VAL A 162 14.96 -18.52 -3.46
CA VAL A 162 16.19 -18.31 -2.67
C VAL A 162 16.02 -18.85 -1.26
N ILE A 163 14.90 -18.54 -0.62
CA ILE A 163 14.52 -19.09 0.67
C ILE A 163 13.59 -20.28 0.44
N LYS A 164 14.13 -21.48 0.68
CA LYS A 164 13.43 -22.75 0.49
C LYS A 164 12.21 -22.86 1.42
N GLN A 165 11.11 -23.36 0.87
CA GLN A 165 9.89 -23.65 1.64
C GLN A 165 9.80 -25.15 1.95
N LYS A 166 9.57 -25.49 3.23
CA LYS A 166 9.45 -26.88 3.66
C LYS A 166 8.21 -27.53 3.04
N GLN A 167 8.36 -28.78 2.64
CA GLN A 167 7.23 -29.60 2.24
C GLN A 167 6.38 -29.92 3.47
N LYS A 168 5.07 -29.66 3.39
CA LYS A 168 4.12 -30.07 4.42
C LYS A 168 3.92 -31.58 4.28
N LYS A 169 4.01 -32.31 5.40
CA LYS A 169 4.05 -33.78 5.45
C LYS A 169 2.89 -34.48 4.72
N ASP A 170 1.73 -33.84 4.62
CA ASP A 170 0.50 -34.45 4.10
C ASP A 170 0.04 -33.84 2.78
N THR A 171 0.91 -33.10 2.08
CA THR A 171 0.55 -32.47 0.80
C THR A 171 1.40 -33.09 -0.31
N LEU A 172 0.76 -33.84 -1.21
CA LEU A 172 1.28 -34.22 -2.53
C LEU A 172 1.48 -33.01 -3.47
N ALA A 173 1.51 -31.79 -2.91
CA ALA A 173 1.61 -30.57 -3.68
C ALA A 173 3.06 -30.33 -4.11
N GLY A 174 3.26 -30.30 -5.42
CA GLY A 174 4.52 -29.92 -6.06
C GLY A 174 5.10 -31.02 -6.94
N LEU A 175 6.33 -30.78 -7.38
CA LEU A 175 7.11 -31.56 -8.33
C LEU A 175 8.20 -32.41 -7.64
N ALA A 176 8.12 -32.56 -6.32
CA ALA A 176 9.23 -33.08 -5.51
C ALA A 176 9.20 -34.59 -5.28
N ASP A 177 8.06 -35.26 -5.48
CA ASP A 177 7.90 -36.71 -5.26
C ASP A 177 6.79 -37.22 -6.19
N MET A 178 7.12 -37.45 -7.46
CA MET A 178 6.14 -37.84 -8.48
C MET A 178 6.75 -38.54 -9.69
N TYR A 179 5.88 -39.22 -10.44
CA TYR A 179 6.20 -39.80 -11.75
C TYR A 179 6.12 -38.75 -12.86
N TYR A 180 7.03 -38.89 -13.81
CA TYR A 180 7.13 -38.11 -15.03
C TYR A 180 7.25 -39.04 -16.23
N ASP A 181 6.75 -38.59 -17.38
CA ASP A 181 7.01 -39.20 -18.67
C ASP A 181 7.79 -38.25 -19.58
N PHE A 182 8.46 -38.85 -20.55
CA PHE A 182 9.19 -38.14 -21.60
C PHE A 182 9.00 -38.88 -22.92
N ASN A 183 8.64 -38.15 -23.97
CA ASN A 183 8.54 -38.69 -25.32
C ASN A 183 9.78 -38.30 -26.16
N PRO A 184 10.73 -39.22 -26.38
CA PRO A 184 11.95 -38.91 -27.13
C PRO A 184 11.69 -38.53 -28.59
N LYS A 185 10.67 -39.13 -29.22
CA LYS A 185 10.33 -38.90 -30.62
C LYS A 185 9.77 -37.49 -30.82
N GLU A 186 8.85 -37.08 -29.95
CA GLU A 186 8.27 -35.74 -29.99
C GLU A 186 9.33 -34.65 -29.75
N LYS A 187 10.24 -34.87 -28.79
CA LYS A 187 11.30 -33.91 -28.46
C LYS A 187 12.54 -34.03 -29.35
N GLN A 188 12.57 -34.97 -30.29
CA GLN A 188 13.72 -35.27 -31.16
C GLN A 188 15.05 -35.33 -30.38
N SER A 189 15.00 -35.94 -29.20
CA SER A 189 16.08 -35.85 -28.22
C SER A 189 16.88 -37.15 -28.17
N LYS A 190 18.20 -37.02 -28.07
CA LYS A 190 19.13 -38.17 -28.01
C LYS A 190 19.34 -38.70 -26.60
N ALA A 191 19.11 -37.84 -25.61
CA ALA A 191 19.21 -38.18 -24.20
C ALA A 191 18.34 -37.24 -23.35
N LEU A 192 17.97 -37.74 -22.17
CA LEU A 192 17.23 -37.05 -21.14
C LEU A 192 18.08 -36.97 -19.87
N TYR A 193 18.25 -35.77 -19.36
CA TYR A 193 18.94 -35.47 -18.12
C TYR A 193 18.05 -34.71 -17.16
N TRP A 194 18.22 -34.98 -15.86
CA TRP A 194 17.68 -34.16 -14.79
C TRP A 194 18.79 -33.35 -14.13
N GLY A 195 18.62 -32.05 -14.00
CA GLY A 195 19.64 -31.12 -13.50
C GLY A 195 20.20 -30.19 -14.56
N THR A 196 21.25 -29.46 -14.20
CA THR A 196 21.91 -28.46 -15.05
C THR A 196 22.96 -29.10 -15.97
N TYR A 197 23.52 -28.32 -16.90
CA TYR A 197 24.59 -28.82 -17.79
C TYR A 197 25.85 -29.31 -17.07
N LYS A 198 26.13 -28.79 -15.87
CA LYS A 198 27.33 -29.14 -15.09
C LYS A 198 27.07 -30.14 -13.98
N ASP A 199 25.81 -30.23 -13.53
CA ASP A 199 25.37 -31.05 -12.41
C ASP A 199 24.05 -31.70 -12.82
N ASN A 200 24.11 -32.95 -13.28
CA ASN A 200 22.97 -33.68 -13.82
C ASN A 200 23.04 -35.20 -13.56
N ILE A 201 21.88 -35.82 -13.67
CA ILE A 201 21.65 -37.27 -13.65
C ILE A 201 21.13 -37.68 -15.02
N LEU A 202 21.79 -38.64 -15.66
CA LEU A 202 21.29 -39.26 -16.90
C LEU A 202 20.10 -40.17 -16.58
N ILE A 203 18.95 -39.89 -17.21
CA ILE A 203 17.75 -40.74 -17.09
C ILE A 203 17.69 -41.72 -18.27
N TRP A 204 17.90 -41.23 -19.48
CA TRP A 204 17.77 -42.04 -20.70
C TRP A 204 18.68 -41.53 -21.82
N LYS A 205 19.09 -42.43 -22.72
CA LYS A 205 19.71 -42.13 -24.02
C LYS A 205 19.28 -43.18 -25.05
N GLU A 206 19.34 -42.87 -26.35
CA GLU A 206 18.83 -43.69 -27.46
C GLU A 206 19.11 -45.21 -27.31
N ASP A 207 20.36 -45.57 -27.05
CA ASP A 207 20.81 -46.97 -26.96
C ASP A 207 20.84 -47.53 -25.53
N MET A 208 20.20 -46.87 -24.56
CA MET A 208 20.13 -47.37 -23.19
C MET A 208 19.03 -48.46 -23.09
N PRO A 209 19.37 -49.69 -22.67
CA PRO A 209 18.35 -50.67 -22.35
C PRO A 209 17.60 -50.22 -21.11
N LEU A 210 16.27 -50.18 -21.19
CA LEU A 210 15.39 -49.91 -20.06
C LEU A 210 14.42 -51.08 -19.86
N PRO A 211 14.08 -51.42 -18.60
CA PRO A 211 13.02 -52.38 -18.33
C PRO A 211 11.69 -51.90 -18.91
N LYS A 212 10.80 -52.83 -19.22
CA LYS A 212 9.41 -52.51 -19.55
C LYS A 212 8.70 -51.99 -18.30
N ALA A 213 7.81 -51.03 -18.47
CA ALA A 213 6.98 -50.54 -17.39
C ALA A 213 6.08 -51.65 -16.83
N SER A 214 5.78 -51.58 -15.53
CA SER A 214 4.77 -52.42 -14.90
C SER A 214 3.37 -51.96 -15.34
N GLN A 215 2.37 -52.83 -15.18
CA GLN A 215 0.98 -52.46 -15.50
C GLN A 215 0.51 -51.24 -14.70
N GLU A 216 0.92 -51.14 -13.43
CA GLU A 216 0.58 -49.99 -12.58
C GLU A 216 1.10 -48.66 -13.13
N VAL A 217 2.33 -48.66 -13.65
CA VAL A 217 2.93 -47.47 -14.25
C VAL A 217 2.28 -47.17 -15.60
N GLU A 218 1.98 -48.17 -16.42
CA GLU A 218 1.24 -47.99 -17.68
C GLU A 218 -0.13 -47.34 -17.43
N ASP A 219 -0.89 -47.85 -16.47
CA ASP A 219 -2.22 -47.34 -16.13
C ASP A 219 -2.16 -45.89 -15.64
N MET A 220 -1.09 -45.50 -14.92
CA MET A 220 -0.90 -44.13 -14.44
C MET A 220 -0.81 -43.10 -15.58
N PHE A 221 -0.23 -43.49 -16.72
CA PHE A 221 -0.04 -42.60 -17.86
C PHE A 221 -1.11 -42.74 -18.94
N ASN A 222 -1.78 -43.89 -19.05
CA ASN A 222 -2.89 -44.10 -19.99
C ASN A 222 -4.16 -43.31 -19.64
N ILE A 223 -4.36 -42.93 -18.37
CA ILE A 223 -5.53 -42.14 -17.94
C ILE A 223 -5.39 -40.64 -18.32
N ARG A 224 -4.19 -40.19 -18.68
CA ARG A 224 -3.89 -38.77 -18.92
C ARG A 224 -4.08 -38.31 -20.37
N ASP A 225 -4.29 -39.22 -21.31
CA ASP A 225 -4.57 -38.95 -22.73
C ASP A 225 -6.09 -38.98 -23.01
#